data_AF-A0A485BFT2-F1
#
_entry.id   AF-A0A485BFT2-F1
#
_cell.length_a   1.000
_cell.length_b   1.000
_cell.length_c   1.000
_cell.angle_alpha   90.00
_cell.angle_beta   90.00
_cell.angle_gamma   90.00
#
_symmetry.space_group_name_H-M   'P 1'
#
loop_
_entity.id
_entity.type
_entity.pdbx_description
1 polymer ?
#
loop_
_entity_poly.entity_id
_entity_poly.type
_entity_poly.pdbx_seq_one_letter_code
_entity_poly.pdbx_strand_id
1 'polypeptide(L)'
;MRNHIRLLGRKDYQQLPGLRSLDYVLMFIPVEPAFLLAIDRQPELISEALKNNIMLVSPTTLLVALRTIANLWRYEHQSRNAQKIAERAGRLYDKMRLFVDDMSAIGQSLDKAQDNYRQAMKKLASGRGNLLVQAEAFRGLGVEVKRGINPDLVDQATAQDDEYRSEEDENALEDNEFIADRADEAMSGEPSTPR
;
A
#
# COMPACT_ATOMS: atom_id res chain seq x y z
N MET A 1 -33.73 -38.14 41.41
CA MET A 1 -33.27 -37.44 40.17
C MET A 1 -34.26 -36.40 39.66
N ARG A 2 -35.50 -36.75 39.30
CA ARG A 2 -36.50 -35.79 38.74
C ARG A 2 -36.66 -34.48 39.54
N ASN A 3 -36.71 -34.57 40.87
CA ASN A 3 -36.77 -33.37 41.73
C ASN A 3 -35.53 -32.46 41.58
N HIS A 4 -34.33 -33.03 41.43
CA HIS A 4 -33.11 -32.25 41.21
C HIS A 4 -33.05 -31.65 39.79
N ILE A 5 -33.54 -32.38 38.78
CA ILE A 5 -33.66 -31.85 37.41
C ILE A 5 -34.57 -30.61 37.39
N ARG A 6 -35.76 -30.71 38.01
CA ARG A 6 -36.71 -29.58 38.11
C ARG A 6 -36.16 -28.42 38.95
N LEU A 7 -35.43 -28.71 40.02
CA LEU A 7 -34.82 -27.69 40.87
C LEU A 7 -33.72 -26.91 40.13
N LEU A 8 -32.88 -27.61 39.36
CA LEU A 8 -31.78 -27.00 38.62
C LEU A 8 -32.28 -26.21 37.40
N GLY A 9 -33.28 -26.72 36.69
CA GLY A 9 -33.87 -26.05 35.53
C GLY A 9 -34.50 -24.70 35.90
N ARG A 10 -35.07 -24.58 37.11
CA ARG A 10 -35.65 -23.33 37.62
C ARG A 10 -34.63 -22.26 38.02
N LYS A 11 -33.35 -22.60 38.12
CA LYS A 11 -32.32 -21.66 38.59
C LYS A 11 -31.62 -20.90 37.47
N ASP A 12 -32.00 -21.11 36.21
CA ASP A 12 -31.60 -20.34 35.01
C ASP A 12 -30.14 -19.87 35.01
N TYR A 13 -29.21 -20.76 35.39
CA TYR A 13 -27.80 -20.41 35.51
C TYR A 13 -27.16 -19.93 34.19
N GLN A 14 -27.80 -20.26 33.07
CA GLN A 14 -27.40 -19.89 31.71
C GLN A 14 -27.66 -18.41 31.39
N GLN A 15 -28.59 -17.78 32.13
CA GLN A 15 -29.01 -16.40 31.89
C GLN A 15 -28.34 -15.42 32.85
N LEU A 16 -27.41 -15.86 33.71
CA LEU A 16 -26.73 -14.94 34.62
C LEU A 16 -25.92 -13.89 33.84
N PRO A 17 -26.17 -12.59 34.07
CA PRO A 17 -25.44 -11.52 33.41
C PRO A 17 -23.94 -11.60 33.73
N GLY A 18 -23.10 -11.56 32.70
CA GLY A 18 -21.63 -11.51 32.84
C GLY A 18 -20.91 -12.86 32.76
N LEU A 19 -21.62 -13.98 32.69
CA LEU A 19 -21.04 -15.30 32.42
C LEU A 19 -21.24 -15.65 30.94
N ARG A 20 -20.15 -15.90 30.21
CA ARG A 20 -20.19 -16.62 28.93
C ARG A 20 -20.39 -18.11 29.24
N SER A 21 -21.58 -18.47 29.74
CA SER A 21 -21.94 -19.85 30.09
C SER A 21 -22.47 -20.61 28.88
N LEU A 22 -22.31 -21.94 28.91
CA LEU A 22 -22.93 -22.85 27.95
C LEU A 22 -24.47 -22.80 28.08
N ASP A 23 -25.20 -23.11 27.01
CA ASP A 23 -26.67 -23.20 27.01
C ASP A 23 -27.24 -24.38 27.83
N TYR A 24 -26.38 -25.12 28.57
CA TYR A 24 -26.74 -26.31 29.33
C TYR A 24 -26.07 -26.35 30.71
N VAL A 25 -26.81 -26.80 31.73
CA VAL A 25 -26.27 -27.08 33.06
C VAL A 25 -25.88 -28.55 33.14
N LEU A 26 -24.63 -28.83 33.55
CA LEU A 26 -24.15 -30.20 33.76
C LEU A 26 -24.59 -30.70 35.14
N MET A 27 -25.39 -31.78 35.18
CA MET A 27 -25.77 -32.45 36.42
C MET A 27 -24.93 -33.71 36.59
N PHE A 28 -24.01 -33.66 37.54
CA PHE A 28 -23.07 -34.75 37.81
C PHE A 28 -23.68 -35.86 38.67
N ILE A 29 -23.51 -37.11 38.24
CA ILE A 29 -23.93 -38.32 38.95
C ILE A 29 -22.70 -39.18 39.25
N PRO A 30 -22.25 -39.27 40.52
CA PRO A 30 -20.99 -39.92 40.88
C PRO A 30 -20.99 -41.44 40.75
N VAL A 31 -22.16 -42.08 40.79
CA VAL A 31 -22.31 -43.54 40.75
C VAL A 31 -22.78 -43.97 39.36
N GLU A 32 -21.83 -44.25 38.47
CA GLU A 32 -22.10 -44.56 37.06
C GLU A 32 -22.95 -45.85 36.84
N PRO A 33 -22.73 -46.97 37.57
CA PRO A 33 -23.58 -48.15 37.40
C PRO A 33 -25.05 -47.89 37.74
N ALA A 34 -25.31 -47.06 38.77
CA ALA A 34 -26.67 -46.68 39.15
C ALA A 34 -27.31 -45.74 38.13
N PHE A 35 -26.51 -44.86 37.50
CA PHE A 35 -26.97 -44.00 36.41
C PHE A 35 -27.40 -44.80 35.19
N LEU A 36 -26.59 -45.78 34.77
CA LEU A 36 -26.91 -46.66 33.64
C LEU A 36 -28.18 -47.47 33.91
N LEU A 37 -28.32 -48.04 35.11
CA LEU A 37 -29.53 -48.77 35.51
C LEU A 37 -30.77 -47.85 35.53
N ALA A 38 -30.61 -46.59 35.95
CA ALA A 38 -31.69 -45.61 35.95
C ALA A 38 -32.14 -45.24 34.52
N ILE A 39 -31.20 -45.08 33.59
CA ILE A 39 -31.53 -44.82 32.17
C ILE A 39 -32.19 -46.05 31.53
N ASP A 40 -31.67 -47.25 31.79
CA ASP A 40 -32.22 -48.50 31.26
C ASP A 40 -33.68 -48.71 31.68
N ARG A 41 -34.00 -48.41 32.95
CA ARG A 41 -35.36 -48.50 33.47
C ARG A 41 -36.26 -47.33 33.10
N GLN A 42 -35.70 -46.13 32.90
CA GLN A 42 -36.44 -44.90 32.57
C GLN A 42 -35.69 -44.05 31.54
N PRO A 43 -35.75 -44.40 30.24
CA PRO A 43 -35.05 -43.67 29.18
C PRO A 43 -35.49 -42.21 29.03
N GLU A 44 -36.76 -41.93 29.38
CA GLU A 44 -37.37 -40.60 29.35
C GLU A 44 -36.62 -39.56 30.21
N LEU A 45 -35.83 -40.02 31.19
CA LEU A 45 -35.09 -39.15 32.09
C LEU A 45 -34.06 -38.28 31.36
N ILE A 46 -33.45 -38.79 30.29
CA ILE A 46 -32.51 -38.03 29.46
C ILE A 46 -33.26 -36.94 28.71
N SER A 47 -34.37 -37.29 28.06
CA SER A 47 -35.19 -36.33 27.31
C SER A 47 -35.81 -35.28 28.23
N GLU A 48 -36.24 -35.65 29.44
CA GLU A 48 -36.73 -34.71 30.47
C GLU A 48 -35.63 -33.76 30.92
N ALA A 49 -34.40 -34.25 31.14
CA ALA A 49 -33.27 -33.40 31.48
C ALA A 49 -32.93 -32.41 30.36
N LEU A 50 -32.83 -32.88 29.11
CA LEU A 50 -32.51 -32.04 27.95
C LEU A 50 -33.57 -30.95 27.71
N LYS A 51 -34.85 -31.27 27.87
CA LYS A 51 -35.95 -30.27 27.79
C LYS A 51 -35.84 -29.16 28.83
N ASN A 52 -35.17 -29.42 29.95
CA ASN A 52 -34.89 -28.44 31.00
C ASN A 52 -33.46 -27.87 30.88
N ASN A 53 -32.82 -27.98 29.72
CA ASN A 53 -31.45 -27.57 29.45
C ASN A 53 -30.42 -28.15 30.44
N ILE A 54 -30.65 -29.39 30.90
CA ILE A 54 -29.75 -30.12 31.80
C ILE A 54 -29.17 -31.31 31.07
N MET A 55 -27.84 -31.41 31.10
CA MET A 55 -27.12 -32.57 30.59
C MET A 55 -26.65 -33.42 31.77
N LEU A 56 -27.19 -34.63 31.87
CA LEU A 56 -26.78 -35.61 32.87
C LEU A 56 -25.40 -36.15 32.49
N VAL A 57 -24.46 -36.13 33.44
CA VAL A 57 -23.08 -36.57 33.21
C VAL A 57 -22.57 -37.46 34.35
N SER A 58 -21.93 -38.56 33.99
CA SER A 58 -21.09 -39.44 34.82
C SER A 58 -19.62 -38.97 34.78
N PRO A 59 -18.71 -39.54 35.60
CA PRO A 59 -17.28 -39.18 35.57
C PRO A 59 -16.64 -39.27 34.18
N THR A 60 -16.97 -40.31 33.40
CA THR A 60 -16.45 -40.50 32.04
C THR A 60 -17.01 -39.48 31.06
N THR A 61 -18.33 -39.28 31.05
CA THR A 61 -19.01 -38.37 30.12
C THR A 61 -18.77 -36.90 30.45
N LEU A 62 -18.52 -36.56 31.72
CA LEU A 62 -18.08 -35.23 32.13
C LEU A 62 -16.72 -34.88 31.50
N LEU A 63 -15.75 -35.81 31.55
CA LEU A 63 -14.43 -35.59 30.96
C LEU A 63 -14.52 -35.34 29.44
N VAL A 64 -15.37 -36.11 28.75
CA VAL A 64 -15.64 -35.92 27.33
C VAL A 64 -16.28 -34.55 27.07
N ALA A 65 -17.33 -34.19 27.81
CA ALA A 65 -18.01 -32.90 27.66
C ALA A 65 -17.05 -31.73 27.87
N LEU A 66 -16.22 -31.76 28.93
CA LEU A 66 -15.24 -30.71 29.21
C LEU A 66 -14.17 -30.59 28.11
N ARG A 67 -13.66 -31.72 27.60
CA ARG A 67 -12.73 -31.70 26.45
C ARG A 67 -13.37 -31.11 25.21
N THR A 68 -14.62 -31.44 24.92
CA THR A 68 -15.38 -30.88 23.80
C THR A 68 -15.53 -29.37 23.94
N ILE A 69 -15.90 -28.89 25.13
CA ILE A 69 -16.02 -27.45 25.42
C ILE A 69 -14.67 -26.74 25.27
N ALA A 70 -13.60 -27.31 25.83
CA ALA A 70 -12.26 -26.75 25.71
C ALA A 70 -11.80 -26.66 24.25
N ASN A 71 -12.06 -27.70 23.44
CA ASN A 71 -11.77 -27.70 22.01
C ASN A 71 -12.63 -26.68 21.24
N LEU A 72 -13.91 -26.55 21.59
CA LEU A 72 -14.81 -25.57 20.98
C LEU A 72 -14.34 -24.14 21.23
N TRP A 73 -13.95 -23.81 22.47
CA TRP A 73 -13.37 -22.50 22.78
C TRP A 73 -12.05 -22.26 22.06
N ARG A 74 -11.19 -23.28 21.95
CA ARG A 74 -9.95 -23.16 21.16
C ARG A 74 -10.25 -22.83 19.70
N TYR A 75 -11.24 -23.50 19.11
CA TYR A 75 -11.68 -23.24 17.75
C TYR A 75 -12.30 -21.84 17.58
N GLU A 76 -13.18 -21.42 18.49
CA GLU A 76 -13.76 -20.06 18.49
C GLU A 76 -12.66 -19.00 18.60
N HIS A 77 -11.71 -19.19 19.50
CA HIS A 77 -10.60 -18.25 19.69
C HIS A 77 -9.72 -18.16 18.45
N GLN A 78 -9.39 -19.29 17.84
CA GLN A 78 -8.62 -19.35 16.60
C GLN A 78 -9.36 -18.68 15.44
N SER A 79 -10.67 -18.94 15.29
CA SER A 79 -11.51 -18.31 14.27
C SER A 79 -11.57 -16.79 14.43
N ARG A 80 -11.80 -16.30 15.66
CA ARG A 80 -11.79 -14.87 15.97
C ARG A 80 -10.44 -14.21 15.69
N ASN A 81 -9.34 -14.89 15.99
CA ASN A 81 -8.01 -14.37 15.71
C ASN A 81 -7.73 -14.35 14.20
N ALA A 82 -8.11 -15.40 13.46
CA ALA A 82 -8.00 -15.43 12.01
C ALA A 82 -8.76 -14.27 11.35
N GLN A 83 -10.00 -14.00 11.79
CA GLN A 83 -10.77 -12.87 11.30
C GLN A 83 -10.08 -11.52 11.55
N LYS A 84 -9.54 -11.32 12.77
CA LYS A 84 -8.78 -10.10 13.11
C LYS A 84 -7.49 -9.97 12.29
N ILE A 85 -6.81 -11.07 12.03
CA ILE A 85 -5.60 -11.10 11.18
C ILE A 85 -5.97 -10.68 9.76
N ALA A 86 -7.02 -11.27 9.18
CA ALA A 86 -7.49 -10.94 7.84
C ALA A 86 -7.88 -9.45 7.71
N GLU A 87 -8.63 -8.93 8.67
CA GLU A 87 -9.02 -7.52 8.70
C GLU A 87 -7.81 -6.59 8.79
N ARG A 88 -6.85 -6.89 9.69
CA ARG A 88 -5.63 -6.10 9.83
C ARG A 88 -4.73 -6.20 8.61
N ALA A 89 -4.62 -7.37 7.99
CA ALA A 89 -3.85 -7.59 6.78
C ALA A 89 -4.43 -6.79 5.61
N GLY A 90 -5.75 -6.76 5.43
CA GLY A 90 -6.41 -5.93 4.42
C GLY A 90 -6.10 -4.44 4.61
N ARG A 91 -6.29 -3.92 5.83
CA ARG A 91 -5.97 -2.52 6.15
C ARG A 91 -4.49 -2.18 5.94
N LEU A 92 -3.59 -3.13 6.24
CA LEU A 92 -2.16 -2.95 6.01
C LEU A 92 -1.85 -2.87 4.51
N TYR A 93 -2.44 -3.75 3.71
CA TYR A 93 -2.27 -3.75 2.27
C TYR A 93 -2.72 -2.43 1.65
N ASP A 94 -3.90 -1.93 2.03
CA ASP A 94 -4.41 -0.64 1.55
C ASP A 94 -3.48 0.52 1.90
N LYS A 95 -2.95 0.54 3.13
CA LYS A 95 -1.98 1.56 3.55
C LYS A 95 -0.66 1.47 2.76
N MET A 96 -0.15 0.25 2.53
CA MET A 96 1.04 0.08 1.73
C MET A 96 0.82 0.54 0.29
N ARG A 97 -0.35 0.25 -0.29
CA ARG A 97 -0.69 0.72 -1.64
C ARG A 97 -0.65 2.25 -1.73
N LEU A 98 -1.33 2.94 -0.81
CA LEU A 98 -1.31 4.40 -0.75
C LEU A 98 0.10 4.95 -0.55
N PHE A 99 0.90 4.31 0.30
CA PHE A 99 2.29 4.71 0.51
C PHE A 99 3.16 4.54 -0.75
N VAL A 100 2.94 3.48 -1.54
CA VAL A 100 3.61 3.30 -2.83
C VAL A 100 3.20 4.39 -3.82
N ASP A 101 1.92 4.76 -3.87
CA ASP A 101 1.42 5.86 -4.71
C ASP A 101 2.09 7.19 -4.31
N ASP A 102 2.17 7.49 -3.02
CA ASP A 102 2.83 8.68 -2.48
C ASP A 102 4.32 8.72 -2.87
N MET A 103 5.02 7.59 -2.73
CA MET A 103 6.44 7.48 -3.11
C MET A 103 6.64 7.66 -4.62
N SER A 104 5.74 7.17 -5.45
CA SER A 104 5.78 7.38 -6.90
C SER A 104 5.60 8.87 -7.25
N ALA A 105 4.64 9.54 -6.60
CA ALA A 105 4.40 10.97 -6.79
C ALA A 105 5.60 11.83 -6.35
N ILE A 106 6.28 11.44 -5.26
CA ILE A 106 7.53 12.07 -4.82
C ILE A 106 8.62 11.90 -5.89
N GLY A 107 8.78 10.70 -6.45
CA GLY A 107 9.74 10.44 -7.53
C GLY A 107 9.54 11.38 -8.72
N GLN A 108 8.30 11.49 -9.21
CA GLN A 108 7.96 12.42 -10.30
C GLN A 108 8.24 13.89 -9.96
N SER A 109 8.03 14.27 -8.70
CA SER A 109 8.27 15.64 -8.23
C SER A 109 9.77 15.94 -8.17
N LEU A 110 10.60 14.96 -7.80
CA LEU A 110 12.06 15.07 -7.82
C LEU A 110 12.59 15.17 -9.24
N ASP A 111 12.07 14.38 -10.18
CA ASP A 111 12.45 14.48 -11.59
C ASP A 111 12.16 15.88 -12.15
N LYS A 112 10.95 16.40 -11.88
CA LYS A 112 10.57 17.77 -12.25
C LYS A 112 11.47 18.83 -11.58
N ALA A 113 11.80 18.65 -10.31
CA ALA A 113 12.69 19.56 -9.60
C ALA A 113 14.09 19.55 -10.23
N GLN A 114 14.58 18.37 -10.63
CA GLN A 114 15.86 18.21 -11.29
C GLN A 114 15.85 18.86 -12.68
N ASP A 115 14.78 18.72 -13.45
CA ASP A 115 14.64 19.38 -14.75
C ASP A 115 14.58 20.90 -14.63
N ASN A 116 13.81 21.41 -13.66
CA ASN A 116 13.74 22.84 -13.37
C ASN A 116 15.12 23.38 -12.95
N TYR A 117 15.85 22.63 -12.12
CA TYR A 117 17.22 22.96 -11.74
C TYR A 117 18.15 23.01 -12.97
N ARG A 118 18.12 21.99 -13.83
CA ARG A 118 18.92 21.97 -15.08
C ARG A 118 18.58 23.16 -15.98
N GLN A 119 17.30 23.48 -16.15
CA GLN A 119 16.87 24.63 -16.96
C GLN A 119 17.33 25.97 -16.36
N ALA A 120 17.24 26.12 -15.04
CA ALA A 120 17.76 27.30 -14.35
C ALA A 120 19.28 27.42 -14.54
N MET A 121 20.01 26.31 -14.45
CA MET A 121 21.47 26.30 -14.65
C MET A 121 21.87 26.62 -16.10
N LYS A 122 21.10 26.14 -17.09
CA LYS A 122 21.26 26.55 -18.50
C LYS A 122 21.10 28.06 -18.66
N LYS A 123 20.03 28.64 -18.12
CA LYS A 123 19.84 30.11 -18.19
C LYS A 123 20.94 30.89 -17.47
N LEU A 124 21.46 30.35 -16.38
CA LEU A 124 22.47 31.02 -15.56
C LEU A 124 23.86 30.99 -16.21
N ALA A 125 24.33 29.83 -16.66
CA ALA A 125 25.74 29.64 -17.00
C ALA A 125 26.01 28.75 -18.22
N SER A 126 25.15 27.79 -18.58
CA SER A 126 25.50 26.77 -19.58
C SER A 126 24.66 26.76 -20.85
N GLY A 127 23.79 27.75 -21.06
CA GLY A 127 22.94 27.89 -22.24
C GLY A 127 23.32 29.10 -23.08
N ARG A 128 22.78 29.16 -24.30
CA ARG A 128 22.97 30.27 -25.23
C ARG A 128 22.50 31.59 -24.62
N GLY A 129 23.35 32.61 -24.66
CA GLY A 129 23.11 33.93 -24.09
C GLY A 129 22.87 33.88 -22.58
N ASN A 130 23.59 33.00 -21.87
CA ASN A 130 23.42 32.86 -20.42
C ASN A 130 23.69 34.17 -19.66
N LEU A 131 23.08 34.27 -18.48
CA LEU A 131 23.10 35.50 -17.67
C LEU A 131 24.51 35.89 -17.20
N LEU A 132 25.41 34.93 -16.99
CA LEU A 132 26.80 35.22 -16.59
C LEU A 132 27.55 35.98 -17.69
N VAL A 133 27.48 35.49 -18.94
CA VAL A 133 28.10 36.13 -20.10
C VAL A 133 27.50 37.51 -20.33
N GLN A 134 26.17 37.65 -20.24
CA GLN A 134 25.49 38.94 -20.40
C GLN A 134 25.90 39.94 -19.31
N ALA A 135 25.97 39.51 -18.05
CA ALA A 135 26.36 40.37 -16.93
C ALA A 135 27.81 40.85 -17.06
N GLU A 136 28.74 39.99 -17.48
CA GLU A 136 30.14 40.37 -17.68
C GLU A 136 30.33 41.24 -18.93
N ALA A 137 29.53 41.06 -19.98
CA ALA A 137 29.52 41.98 -21.12
C ALA A 137 29.22 43.43 -20.70
N PHE A 138 28.27 43.64 -19.77
CA PHE A 138 28.00 44.99 -19.23
C PHE A 138 29.18 45.58 -18.43
N ARG A 139 29.94 44.72 -17.73
CA ARG A 139 31.16 45.16 -17.04
C ARG A 139 32.23 45.58 -18.05
N GLY A 140 32.39 44.86 -19.16
CA GLY A 140 33.25 45.24 -20.28
C GLY A 140 32.86 46.58 -20.93
N LEU A 141 31.57 46.95 -20.86
CA LEU A 141 31.03 48.23 -21.33
C LEU A 141 31.19 49.38 -20.33
N GLY A 142 31.85 49.17 -19.19
CA GLY A 142 32.21 50.23 -18.24
C GLY A 142 31.25 50.40 -17.05
N VAL A 143 30.37 49.42 -16.78
CA VAL A 143 29.53 49.43 -15.57
C VAL A 143 30.38 49.13 -14.33
N GLU A 144 30.33 50.01 -13.32
CA GLU A 144 31.06 49.81 -12.05
C GLU A 144 30.43 48.72 -11.18
N VAL A 145 31.22 47.71 -10.82
CA VAL A 145 30.81 46.60 -9.94
C VAL A 145 31.76 46.49 -8.74
N LYS A 146 31.20 46.54 -7.52
CA LYS A 146 31.98 46.52 -6.26
C LYS A 146 32.63 45.16 -5.96
N ARG A 147 32.04 44.06 -6.46
CA ARG A 147 32.58 42.69 -6.35
C ARG A 147 32.09 41.86 -7.54
N GLY A 148 33.02 41.36 -8.34
CA GLY A 148 32.69 40.58 -9.54
C GLY A 148 32.22 39.16 -9.23
N ILE A 149 31.67 38.50 -10.25
CA ILE A 149 31.37 37.06 -10.24
C ILE A 149 32.70 36.28 -10.28
N ASN A 150 32.72 35.02 -9.80
CA ASN A 150 33.94 34.21 -9.84
C ASN A 150 34.42 34.06 -11.30
N PRO A 151 35.65 34.48 -11.64
CA PRO A 151 36.17 34.42 -13.01
C PRO A 151 36.15 33.01 -13.60
N ASP A 152 36.45 31.98 -12.81
CA ASP A 152 36.45 30.59 -13.30
C ASP A 152 35.07 30.14 -13.82
N LEU A 153 34.00 30.65 -13.21
CA LEU A 153 32.62 30.34 -13.63
C LEU A 153 32.21 31.12 -14.88
N VAL A 154 32.72 32.34 -15.03
CA VAL A 154 32.49 33.19 -16.20
C VAL A 154 33.20 32.60 -17.42
N ASP A 155 34.44 32.17 -17.27
CA ASP A 155 35.22 31.60 -18.37
C ASP A 155 34.58 30.30 -18.89
N GLN A 156 34.13 29.44 -17.98
CA GLN A 156 33.38 28.22 -18.34
C GLN A 156 32.06 28.54 -19.05
N ALA A 157 31.32 29.54 -18.55
CA ALA A 157 30.05 29.95 -19.15
C ALA A 157 30.21 30.60 -20.53
N THR A 158 31.31 31.32 -20.74
CA THR A 158 31.65 31.96 -22.02
C THR A 158 32.08 30.92 -23.05
N ALA A 159 32.96 29.99 -22.66
CA ALA A 159 33.39 28.90 -23.53
C ALA A 159 32.22 28.03 -24.01
N GLN A 160 31.26 27.74 -23.11
CA GLN A 160 30.04 27.03 -23.49
C GLN A 160 29.16 27.84 -24.43
N ASP A 161 28.94 29.14 -24.19
CA ASP A 161 28.15 29.99 -25.09
C ASP A 161 28.75 30.07 -26.50
N ASP A 162 30.08 30.19 -26.59
CA ASP A 162 30.79 30.21 -27.88
C ASP A 162 30.67 28.88 -28.62
N GLU A 163 30.78 27.74 -27.91
CA GLU A 163 30.58 26.40 -28.48
C GLU A 163 29.16 26.23 -29.08
N TYR A 164 28.12 26.66 -28.35
CA TYR A 164 26.74 26.68 -28.88
C TYR A 164 26.59 27.53 -30.14
N ARG A 165 27.29 28.67 -30.20
CA ARG A 165 27.22 29.57 -31.36
C ARG A 165 27.93 28.98 -32.58
N SER A 166 29.08 28.34 -32.38
CA SER A 166 29.78 27.63 -33.47
C SER A 166 28.97 26.46 -34.03
N GLU A 167 28.30 25.69 -33.18
CA GLU A 167 27.44 24.59 -33.63
C GLU A 167 26.21 25.09 -34.39
N GLU A 168 25.61 26.22 -33.99
CA GLU A 168 24.50 26.84 -34.74
C GLU A 168 24.96 27.36 -36.12
N ASP A 169 26.13 27.99 -36.18
CA ASP A 169 26.70 28.49 -37.44
C ASP A 169 27.02 27.32 -38.40
N GLU A 170 27.56 26.21 -37.91
CA GLU A 170 27.81 25.00 -38.70
C GLU A 170 26.51 24.36 -39.22
N ASN A 171 25.51 24.17 -38.36
CA ASN A 171 24.22 23.61 -38.78
C ASN A 171 23.47 24.51 -39.78
N ALA A 172 23.54 25.84 -39.61
CA ALA A 172 22.92 26.78 -40.54
C ALA A 172 23.61 26.78 -41.92
N LEU A 173 24.91 26.51 -41.98
CA LEU A 173 25.65 26.34 -43.22
C LEU A 173 25.26 25.04 -43.93
N GLU A 174 25.15 23.93 -43.20
CA GLU A 174 24.72 22.63 -43.75
C GLU A 174 23.28 22.66 -44.30
N ASP A 175 22.34 23.27 -43.56
CA ASP A 175 20.94 23.40 -43.99
C ASP A 175 20.82 24.26 -45.26
N ASN A 176 21.64 25.32 -45.38
CA ASN A 176 21.61 26.21 -46.53
C ASN A 176 22.29 25.58 -47.77
N GLU A 177 23.34 24.78 -47.57
CA GLU A 177 24.00 24.01 -48.63
C GLU A 177 23.06 22.91 -49.17
N PHE A 178 22.29 22.25 -48.31
CA PHE A 178 21.29 21.24 -48.69
C PHE A 178 20.08 21.83 -49.44
N ILE A 179 19.68 23.06 -49.12
CA ILE A 179 18.63 23.79 -49.85
C ILE A 179 19.15 24.30 -51.21
N ALA A 180 20.40 24.75 -51.29
CA ALA A 180 21.01 25.19 -52.52
C ALA A 180 21.17 24.03 -53.53
N ASP A 181 21.62 22.86 -53.08
CA ASP A 181 21.79 21.67 -53.92
C ASP A 181 20.45 21.17 -54.51
N ARG A 182 19.38 21.21 -53.70
CA ARG A 182 18.01 20.90 -54.16
C ARG A 182 17.43 21.92 -55.14
N ALA A 183 17.81 23.20 -55.01
CA ALA A 183 17.36 24.26 -55.91
C ALA A 183 18.06 24.19 -57.28
N ASP A 184 19.35 23.82 -57.31
CA ASP A 184 20.12 23.59 -58.54
C ASP A 184 19.63 22.34 -59.30
N GLU A 185 19.24 21.26 -58.59
CA GLU A 185 18.60 20.09 -59.21
C GLU A 185 17.25 20.42 -59.87
N ALA A 186 16.45 21.32 -59.29
CA ALA A 186 15.15 21.72 -59.84
C ALA A 186 15.26 22.72 -61.01
N MET A 187 16.35 23.50 -61.07
CA MET A 187 16.60 24.51 -62.11
C MET A 187 17.30 23.94 -63.36
N SER A 188 18.00 22.80 -63.24
CA SER A 188 18.68 22.14 -64.37
C SER A 188 17.78 21.26 -65.24
N GLY A 189 16.52 21.04 -64.85
CA GLY A 189 15.51 20.32 -65.64
C GLY A 189 14.71 21.23 -66.57
N GLU A 190 15.22 21.55 -67.77
CA GLU A 190 14.41 22.22 -68.81
C GLU A 190 13.20 21.35 -69.24
N PRO A 191 12.02 21.94 -69.49
CA PRO A 191 10.82 21.20 -69.86
C PRO A 191 10.89 20.72 -71.31
N SER A 192 11.16 19.43 -71.49
CA SER A 192 11.07 18.78 -72.80
C SER A 192 9.60 18.69 -73.24
N THR A 193 9.21 19.48 -74.24
CA THR A 193 7.88 19.41 -74.88
C THR A 193 7.61 18.01 -75.47
N PRO A 194 6.45 17.38 -75.21
CA PRO A 194 6.14 16.06 -75.76
C PRO A 194 5.60 16.17 -77.19
N ARG A 195 6.05 15.26 -78.06
CA ARG A 195 5.41 14.91 -79.34
C ARG A 195 4.53 13.67 -79.16
#